data_AF-A0A5S3YM25-F1
#
_entry.id   AF-A0A5S3YM25-F1
#
_cell.length_a   1.000
_cell.length_b   1.000
_cell.length_c   1.000
_cell.angle_alpha   90.00
_cell.angle_beta   90.00
_cell.angle_gamma   90.00
#
_symmetry.space_group_name_H-M   'P 1'
#
loop_
_entity.id
_entity.type
_entity.pdbx_description
1 polymer ?
#
loop_
_entity_poly.entity_id
_entity_poly.type
_entity_poly.pdbx_seq_one_letter_code
_entity_poly.pdbx_strand_id
1 'polypeptide(L)'
;AAGINLQLSGISADAIAMAQQRLNTLGVKSTKDGLVVNVAVKPNKQSSPHYQLTVAENNISIQGNNSSAAFYALQSLAGLLDNRS
;
A
#
# COMPACT_ATOMS: atom_id res chain seq x y z
N ALA A 1 -1.76 -2.98 17.82
CA ALA A 1 -1.02 -1.93 17.09
C ALA A 1 -2.02 -1.08 16.31
N ALA A 2 -2.00 0.25 16.43
CA ALA A 2 -3.03 1.14 15.87
C ALA A 2 -2.56 1.88 14.60
N GLY A 3 -1.94 1.16 13.65
CA GLY A 3 -1.39 1.76 12.44
C GLY A 3 -0.65 0.77 11.54
N ILE A 4 -0.09 1.29 10.45
CA ILE A 4 0.73 0.54 9.48
C ILE A 4 2.14 1.12 9.41
N ASN A 5 3.13 0.27 9.16
CA ASN A 5 4.49 0.68 8.85
C ASN A 5 4.75 0.46 7.36
N LEU A 6 4.68 1.54 6.57
CA LEU A 6 4.91 1.49 5.13
C LEU A 6 6.41 1.41 4.83
N GLN A 7 6.84 0.35 4.16
CA GLN A 7 8.21 0.16 3.70
C GLN A 7 8.22 0.18 2.17
N LEU A 8 8.92 1.14 1.59
CA LEU A 8 8.90 1.40 0.15
C LEU A 8 10.18 0.92 -0.52
N SER A 9 10.07 0.25 -1.66
CA SER A 9 11.18 -0.17 -2.50
C SER A 9 10.88 0.08 -3.97
N GLY A 10 11.76 0.78 -4.68
CA GLY A 10 11.58 1.10 -6.11
C GLY A 10 10.49 2.15 -6.40
N ILE A 11 9.98 2.84 -5.38
CA ILE A 11 8.96 3.90 -5.49
C ILE A 11 9.23 5.02 -4.47
N SER A 12 8.94 6.26 -4.83
CA SER A 12 9.00 7.40 -3.92
C SER A 12 7.74 7.51 -3.07
N ALA A 13 7.88 8.10 -1.87
CA ALA A 13 6.73 8.38 -1.01
C ALA A 13 5.71 9.31 -1.70
N ASP A 14 6.17 10.29 -2.48
CA ASP A 14 5.31 11.23 -3.20
C ASP A 14 4.35 10.53 -4.17
N ALA A 15 4.80 9.45 -4.82
CA ALA A 15 4.01 8.69 -5.77
C ALA A 15 2.79 7.97 -5.12
N ILE A 16 2.83 7.78 -3.80
CA ILE A 16 1.74 7.16 -3.03
C ILE A 16 1.12 8.10 -2.00
N ALA A 17 1.54 9.37 -1.93
CA ALA A 17 1.15 10.30 -0.87
C ALA A 17 -0.37 10.43 -0.74
N MET A 18 -1.08 10.50 -1.87
CA MET A 18 -2.54 10.57 -1.90
C MET A 18 -3.21 9.27 -1.38
N ALA A 19 -2.62 8.10 -1.64
CA ALA A 19 -3.13 6.84 -1.10
C ALA A 19 -2.87 6.73 0.41
N GLN A 20 -1.69 7.17 0.87
CA GLN A 20 -1.37 7.26 2.28
C GLN A 20 -2.31 8.24 3.01
N GLN A 21 -2.63 9.38 2.40
CA GLN A 21 -3.60 10.32 2.94
C GLN A 21 -4.98 9.67 3.09
N ARG A 22 -5.44 8.90 2.09
CA ARG A 22 -6.71 8.17 2.19
C ARG A 22 -6.71 7.19 3.37
N LEU A 23 -5.64 6.40 3.54
CA LEU A 23 -5.50 5.49 4.70
C LEU A 23 -5.56 6.26 6.03
N ASN A 24 -4.86 7.40 6.13
CA ASN A 24 -4.92 8.27 7.31
C ASN A 24 -6.35 8.77 7.59
N THR A 25 -7.13 9.13 6.56
CA THR A 25 -8.54 9.57 6.73
C THR A 25 -9.46 8.45 7.22
N LEU A 26 -9.06 7.19 7.05
CA LEU A 26 -9.76 6.02 7.57
C LEU A 26 -9.27 5.60 8.96
N GLY A 27 -8.42 6.42 9.61
CA GLY A 27 -7.87 6.14 10.93
C GLY A 27 -6.63 5.23 10.92
N VAL A 28 -6.15 4.83 9.73
CA VAL A 28 -4.98 3.96 9.56
C VAL A 28 -3.72 4.83 9.46
N LYS A 29 -3.15 5.18 10.61
CA LYS A 29 -1.96 6.04 10.67
C LYS A 29 -0.68 5.28 10.33
N SER A 30 0.29 5.98 9.72
CA SER A 30 1.64 5.43 9.56
C SER A 30 2.44 5.53 10.87
N THR A 31 2.88 4.38 11.41
CA THR A 31 3.67 4.30 12.65
C THR A 31 4.76 3.24 12.53
N LYS A 32 5.90 3.42 13.21
CA LYS A 32 7.00 2.43 13.18
C LYS A 32 6.61 1.08 13.79
N ASP A 33 5.77 1.12 14.83
CA ASP A 33 5.26 -0.07 15.53
C ASP A 33 3.97 -0.64 14.92
N GLY A 34 3.59 -0.16 13.73
CA GLY A 34 2.41 -0.60 12.99
C GLY A 34 2.61 -1.95 12.29
N LEU A 35 1.52 -2.52 11.77
CA LEU A 35 1.57 -3.69 10.90
C LEU A 35 2.45 -3.38 9.67
N VAL A 36 3.42 -4.23 9.37
CA VAL A 36 4.33 -4.00 8.25
C VAL A 36 3.59 -4.15 6.92
N VAL A 37 3.66 -3.10 6.09
CA VAL A 37 3.14 -3.08 4.72
C VAL A 37 4.31 -2.81 3.79
N ASN A 38 4.79 -3.86 3.14
CA ASN A 38 5.89 -3.78 2.17
C ASN A 38 5.32 -3.42 0.80
N VAL A 39 5.79 -2.32 0.20
CA VAL A 39 5.38 -1.87 -1.13
C VAL A 39 6.59 -1.83 -2.03
N ALA A 40 6.64 -2.76 -2.99
CA ALA A 40 7.73 -2.86 -3.95
C ALA A 40 7.22 -2.58 -5.38
N VAL A 41 7.90 -1.70 -6.10
CA VAL A 41 7.73 -1.54 -7.55
C VAL A 41 8.88 -2.24 -8.26
N LYS A 42 8.55 -3.24 -9.07
CA LYS A 42 9.50 -3.96 -9.94
C LYS A 42 9.03 -3.84 -11.38
N PRO A 43 9.58 -2.89 -12.15
CA PRO A 43 9.20 -2.69 -13.54
C PRO A 43 9.30 -3.97 -14.37
N ASN A 44 8.32 -4.18 -15.25
CA ASN A 44 8.34 -5.26 -16.22
C ASN A 44 7.87 -4.75 -17.60
N LYS A 45 7.84 -5.63 -18.61
CA LYS A 45 7.48 -5.26 -19.99
C LYS A 45 5.99 -4.92 -20.19
N GLN A 46 5.14 -5.12 -19.18
CA GLN A 46 3.72 -4.83 -19.30
C GLN A 46 3.46 -3.33 -19.06
N SER A 47 2.76 -2.71 -20.00
CA SER A 47 2.37 -1.30 -19.94
C SER A 47 1.27 -1.03 -18.91
N SER A 48 0.30 -1.93 -18.80
CA SER A 48 -0.85 -1.75 -17.91
C SER A 48 -0.45 -1.88 -16.44
N PRO A 49 -0.97 -1.03 -15.54
CA PRO A 49 -0.76 -1.19 -14.11
C PRO A 49 -1.30 -2.55 -13.63
N HIS A 50 -0.45 -3.35 -12.99
CA HIS A 50 -0.82 -4.58 -12.33
C HIS A 50 -0.08 -4.72 -11.02
N TYR A 51 -0.76 -5.25 -10.02
CA TYR A 51 -0.16 -5.52 -8.72
C TYR A 51 -0.64 -6.85 -8.17
N GLN A 52 0.17 -7.39 -7.26
CA GLN A 52 -0.21 -8.46 -6.36
C GLN A 52 -0.30 -7.88 -4.94
N LEU A 53 -1.44 -8.13 -4.28
CA LEU A 53 -1.65 -7.84 -2.86
C LEU A 53 -1.73 -9.17 -2.12
N THR A 54 -0.85 -9.36 -1.15
CA THR A 54 -0.86 -10.52 -0.25
C THR A 54 -1.09 -10.04 1.17
N VAL A 55 -2.12 -10.58 1.83
CA VAL A 55 -2.44 -10.32 3.24
C VAL A 55 -2.11 -11.57 4.04
N ALA A 56 -1.13 -11.48 4.94
CA ALA A 56 -0.75 -12.54 5.86
C ALA A 56 -1.02 -12.10 7.32
N GLU A 57 -0.89 -13.02 8.27
CA GLU A 57 -1.19 -12.75 9.69
C GLU A 57 -0.41 -11.56 10.27
N ASN A 58 0.88 -11.41 9.89
CA ASN A 58 1.79 -10.43 10.50
C ASN A 58 2.36 -9.41 9.51
N ASN A 59 1.98 -9.48 8.23
CA ASN A 59 2.44 -8.53 7.22
C ASN A 59 1.49 -8.45 6.03
N ILE A 60 1.57 -7.34 5.32
CA ILE A 60 0.97 -7.15 4.00
C ILE A 60 2.10 -6.89 3.01
N SER A 61 2.03 -7.54 1.85
CA SER A 61 2.99 -7.36 0.76
C SER A 61 2.27 -6.90 -0.50
N ILE A 62 2.79 -5.84 -1.10
CA ILE A 62 2.33 -5.24 -2.35
C ILE A 62 3.51 -5.28 -3.32
N GLN A 63 3.30 -5.92 -4.48
CA GLN A 63 4.23 -5.88 -5.59
C GLN A 63 3.52 -5.31 -6.83
N GLY A 64 3.95 -4.15 -7.30
CA GLY A 64 3.44 -3.51 -8.53
C GLY A 64 4.50 -3.45 -9.64
N ASN A 65 4.07 -3.32 -10.88
CA ASN A 65 4.98 -3.06 -12.00
C ASN A 65 5.30 -1.58 -12.24
N ASN A 66 4.49 -0.67 -11.69
CA ASN A 66 4.72 0.75 -11.77
C ASN A 66 4.11 1.47 -10.57
N SER A 67 4.33 2.78 -10.49
CA SER A 67 3.80 3.60 -9.39
C SER A 67 2.28 3.60 -9.31
N SER A 68 1.58 3.59 -10.45
CA SER A 68 0.12 3.50 -10.49
C SER A 68 -0.40 2.19 -9.89
N ALA A 69 0.28 1.08 -10.14
CA ALA A 69 -0.08 -0.21 -9.59
C ALA A 69 0.07 -0.24 -8.06
N ALA A 70 1.17 0.31 -7.52
CA ALA A 70 1.36 0.46 -6.08
C ALA A 70 0.30 1.39 -5.45
N PHE A 71 -0.04 2.48 -6.14
CA PHE A 71 -1.12 3.37 -5.72
C PHE A 71 -2.46 2.64 -5.64
N TYR A 72 -2.85 1.90 -6.68
CA TYR A 72 -4.10 1.14 -6.68
C TYR A 72 -4.14 0.04 -5.63
N ALA A 73 -3.02 -0.64 -5.38
CA ALA A 73 -2.92 -1.64 -4.32
C ALA A 73 -3.23 -1.04 -2.94
N LEU A 74 -2.71 0.16 -2.65
CA LEU A 74 -3.00 0.87 -1.40
C LEU A 74 -4.45 1.35 -1.32
N GLN A 75 -5.07 1.72 -2.45
CA GLN A 75 -6.52 2.03 -2.49
C GLN A 75 -7.37 0.79 -2.21
N SER A 76 -7.00 -0.37 -2.76
CA SER A 76 -7.69 -1.63 -2.44
C SER A 76 -7.53 -2.01 -0.97
N LEU A 77 -6.33 -1.86 -0.41
CA LEU A 77 -6.10 -2.04 1.01
C LEU A 77 -6.99 -1.10 1.85
N ALA A 78 -7.09 0.17 1.46
CA ALA A 78 -7.98 1.12 2.10
C ALA A 78 -9.44 0.67 2.05
N GLY A 79 -9.89 0.11 0.92
CA GLY A 79 -11.25 -0.45 0.77
C GLY A 79 -11.53 -1.63 1.68
N LEU A 80 -10.54 -2.49 1.96
CA LEU A 80 -10.68 -3.59 2.92
C LEU A 80 -10.79 -3.12 4.37
N LEU A 81 -10.25 -1.93 4.67
CA LEU A 81 -10.24 -1.35 6.02
C LEU A 81 -11.41 -0.39 6.26
N ASP A 82 -12.14 -0.01 5.21
CA ASP A 82 -13.32 0.85 5.32
C ASP A 82 -14.50 0.04 5.87
N ASN A 83 -14.56 -0.10 7.20
CA ASN A 83 -15.65 -0.76 7.93
C ASN A 83 -16.96 0.05 7.97
N ARG A 84 -17.15 1.02 7.08
CA ARG A 84 -18.40 1.78 6.96
C ARG A 84 -19.34 1.07 5.99
N SER A 85 -20.09 0.12 6.54
CA SER A 85 -21.34 -0.42 5.99
C SER A 85 -22.50 -0.10 6.91
#